data_AF-A0A6I9UF60-F1
#
_entry.id   AF-A0A6I9UF60-F1
#
_cell.length_a   1.000
_cell.length_b   1.000
_cell.length_c   1.000
_cell.angle_alpha   90.00
_cell.angle_beta   90.00
_cell.angle_gamma   90.00
#
_symmetry.space_group_name_H-M   'P 1'
#
loop_
_entity.id
_entity.type
_entity.pdbx_description
1 polymer ?
#
loop_
_entity_poly.entity_id
_entity_poly.type
_entity_poly.pdbx_seq_one_letter_code
_entity_poly.pdbx_strand_id
1 'polypeptide(L)'
;MQAELALQRDRQNMGRRYVEVFRCKKQEYYNAIASEVSEGAYGSIDYRGSSPPARRKRSPDKDKMEYTEILKMRGLPYSVRKSEIVKFFGDFHVLEDKIQIAFRSDGKATGEAYVEFPSAEEARKAMSKDKMLIGSRYVELFPSTPDEARQAASRSR
;
A
#
# COMPACT_ATOMS: atom_id res chain seq x y z
N MET A 1 -18.26 7.98 31.73
CA MET A 1 -16.97 8.66 31.99
C MET A 1 -15.90 8.35 30.94
N GLN A 2 -15.59 7.08 30.61
CA GLN A 2 -14.50 6.77 29.66
C GLN A 2 -14.77 7.17 28.20
N ALA A 3 -16.02 7.10 27.72
CA ALA A 3 -16.36 7.44 26.34
C ALA A 3 -16.16 8.92 25.99
N GLU A 4 -16.40 9.84 26.93
CA GLU A 4 -16.17 11.27 26.69
C GLU A 4 -14.69 11.62 26.67
N LEU A 5 -13.89 10.98 27.53
CA LEU A 5 -12.43 11.11 27.50
C LEU A 5 -11.83 10.61 26.19
N ALA A 6 -12.40 9.57 25.59
CA ALA A 6 -11.96 9.06 24.29
C ALA A 6 -12.25 10.06 23.15
N LEU A 7 -13.41 10.73 23.16
CA LEU A 7 -13.75 11.75 22.17
C LEU A 7 -12.81 12.97 22.23
N GLN A 8 -12.25 13.30 23.39
CA GLN A 8 -11.24 14.35 23.52
C GLN A 8 -9.89 14.00 22.86
N ARG A 9 -9.70 12.72 22.47
CA ARG A 9 -8.51 12.25 21.75
C ARG A 9 -8.71 12.19 20.24
N ASP A 10 -9.84 12.69 19.74
CA ASP A 10 -10.06 12.86 18.31
C ASP A 10 -8.93 13.71 17.67
N ARG A 11 -8.43 13.22 16.55
CA ARG A 11 -7.31 13.76 15.76
C ARG A 11 -5.96 13.86 16.48
N GLN A 12 -5.80 13.20 17.62
CA GLN A 12 -4.48 13.07 18.24
C GLN A 12 -3.61 12.06 17.48
N ASN A 13 -2.30 12.31 17.45
CA ASN A 13 -1.35 11.41 16.82
C ASN A 13 -1.10 10.16 17.67
N MET A 14 -1.40 8.99 17.10
CA MET A 14 -0.96 7.70 17.58
C MET A 14 0.21 7.23 16.71
N GLY A 15 1.42 7.58 17.14
CA GLY A 15 2.63 7.43 16.32
C GLY A 15 2.65 8.44 15.16
N ARG A 16 2.91 7.98 13.93
CA ARG A 16 2.98 8.84 12.72
C ARG A 16 1.61 9.13 12.07
N ARG A 17 0.51 8.72 12.68
CA ARG A 17 -0.85 8.88 12.14
C ARG A 17 -1.77 9.42 13.20
N TYR A 18 -2.71 10.27 12.82
CA TYR A 18 -3.77 10.70 13.72
C TYR A 18 -4.88 9.65 13.78
N VAL A 19 -5.57 9.59 14.93
CA VAL A 19 -6.76 8.76 15.12
C VAL A 19 -8.00 9.63 15.04
N GLU A 20 -9.08 9.13 14.46
CA GLU A 20 -10.37 9.81 14.50
C GLU A 20 -11.29 9.08 15.48
N VAL A 21 -11.93 9.83 16.37
CA VAL A 21 -12.81 9.29 17.41
C VAL A 21 -14.15 10.00 17.35
N PHE A 22 -15.19 9.23 17.07
CA PHE A 22 -16.56 9.73 16.93
C PHE A 22 -17.52 8.90 17.77
N ARG A 23 -18.65 9.50 18.13
CA ARG A 23 -19.74 8.80 18.80
C ARG A 23 -20.35 7.78 17.85
N CYS A 24 -20.44 6.53 18.28
CA CYS A 24 -21.09 5.45 17.54
C CYS A 24 -22.41 5.09 18.22
N LYS A 25 -23.45 4.73 17.44
CA LYS A 25 -24.72 4.28 18.01
C LYS A 25 -24.56 2.89 18.61
N LYS A 26 -25.27 2.63 19.71
CA LYS A 26 -25.27 1.31 20.37
C LYS A 26 -25.61 0.17 19.40
N GLN A 27 -26.52 0.42 18.46
CA GLN A 27 -26.91 -0.55 17.43
C GLN A 27 -25.80 -0.81 16.40
N GLU A 28 -25.06 0.22 15.99
CA GLU A 28 -23.93 0.07 15.05
C GLU A 28 -22.79 -0.72 15.71
N TYR A 29 -22.55 -0.48 16.99
CA TYR A 29 -21.67 -1.31 17.82
C TYR A 29 -22.16 -2.77 17.85
N TYR A 30 -23.41 -3.03 18.21
CA TYR A 30 -23.93 -4.39 18.25
C TYR A 30 -23.92 -5.07 16.88
N ASN A 31 -24.17 -4.35 15.78
CA ASN A 31 -24.10 -4.91 14.44
C ASN A 31 -22.67 -5.29 14.06
N ALA A 32 -21.68 -4.44 14.39
CA ALA A 32 -20.26 -4.73 14.16
C ALA A 32 -19.78 -5.95 14.96
N ILE A 33 -20.26 -6.10 16.20
CA ILE A 33 -19.97 -7.25 17.06
C ILE A 33 -20.76 -8.49 16.60
N ALA A 34 -22.02 -8.36 16.17
CA ALA A 34 -22.87 -9.47 15.74
C ALA A 34 -22.39 -10.09 14.41
N SER A 35 -21.76 -9.30 13.52
CA SER A 35 -21.08 -9.84 12.33
C SER A 35 -19.91 -10.78 12.66
N GLU A 36 -19.50 -10.88 13.91
CA GLU A 36 -18.48 -11.84 14.38
C GLU A 36 -19.07 -13.17 14.86
N VAL A 37 -20.39 -13.25 15.09
CA VAL A 37 -21.04 -14.34 15.85
C VAL A 37 -21.69 -15.43 14.97
N SER A 38 -21.77 -15.26 13.64
CA SER A 38 -22.42 -16.24 12.74
C SER A 38 -21.55 -17.45 12.31
N GLU A 39 -20.35 -17.61 12.85
CA GLU A 39 -19.50 -18.82 12.68
C GLU A 39 -19.45 -19.55 14.03
N GLY A 40 -20.36 -20.51 14.23
CA GLY A 40 -20.91 -20.88 15.54
C GLY A 40 -20.13 -21.85 16.47
N ALA A 41 -20.61 -21.82 17.72
CA ALA A 41 -20.69 -22.86 18.78
C ALA A 41 -19.43 -23.36 19.55
N TYR A 42 -19.23 -22.69 20.70
CA TYR A 42 -18.98 -23.19 22.08
C TYR A 42 -17.69 -23.95 22.48
N GLY A 43 -16.66 -23.14 22.75
CA GLY A 43 -15.79 -23.22 23.93
C GLY A 43 -15.36 -21.78 24.28
N SER A 44 -16.09 -21.12 25.19
CA SER A 44 -16.54 -19.73 25.02
C SER A 44 -15.98 -18.72 26.04
N ILE A 45 -14.72 -18.34 25.91
CA ILE A 45 -14.13 -17.08 26.38
C ILE A 45 -12.81 -16.99 25.64
N ASP A 46 -12.61 -15.99 24.78
CA ASP A 46 -11.30 -15.52 24.31
C ASP A 46 -11.57 -14.40 23.30
N TYR A 47 -10.94 -13.24 23.56
CA TYR A 47 -10.95 -12.01 22.77
C TYR A 47 -10.97 -12.24 21.24
N ARG A 48 -12.15 -12.35 20.62
CA ARG A 48 -12.32 -12.04 19.19
C ARG A 48 -12.79 -10.61 19.12
N GLY A 49 -11.83 -9.72 18.98
CA GLY A 49 -12.08 -8.44 18.37
C GLY A 49 -12.36 -8.68 16.90
N SER A 50 -13.26 -7.86 16.34
CA SER A 50 -13.61 -7.83 14.93
C SER A 50 -12.37 -8.06 14.12
N SER A 51 -12.31 -9.22 13.47
CA SER A 51 -11.28 -9.45 12.48
C SER A 51 -11.30 -8.22 11.58
N PRO A 52 -10.15 -7.52 11.41
CA PRO A 52 -10.07 -6.33 10.59
C PRO A 52 -10.82 -6.58 9.29
N PRO A 53 -11.54 -5.58 8.73
CA PRO A 53 -12.30 -5.74 7.49
C PRO A 53 -11.45 -6.56 6.53
N ALA A 54 -11.99 -7.71 6.09
CA ALA A 54 -11.23 -8.76 5.41
C ALA A 54 -10.22 -8.11 4.48
N ARG A 55 -8.95 -8.11 4.91
CA ARG A 55 -7.85 -7.45 4.21
C ARG A 55 -7.97 -7.92 2.78
N ARG A 56 -8.37 -7.02 1.85
CA ARG A 56 -8.78 -7.36 0.48
C ARG A 56 -7.96 -8.56 0.01
N LYS A 57 -8.64 -9.69 -0.23
CA LYS A 57 -8.00 -10.98 -0.54
C LYS A 57 -6.88 -10.74 -1.55
N ARG A 58 -5.66 -10.94 -1.05
CA ARG A 58 -4.38 -11.21 -1.73
C ARG A 58 -4.01 -10.18 -2.81
N SER A 59 -2.79 -9.64 -2.68
CA SER A 59 -2.06 -9.11 -3.83
C SER A 59 -2.32 -9.99 -5.06
N PRO A 60 -2.52 -9.42 -6.27
CA PRO A 60 -2.65 -10.23 -7.48
C PRO A 60 -1.55 -11.30 -7.48
N ASP A 61 -1.91 -12.51 -7.89
CA ASP A 61 -0.99 -13.64 -8.00
C ASP A 61 0.10 -13.23 -9.00
N LYS A 62 1.21 -12.68 -8.47
CA LYS A 62 2.27 -12.03 -9.26
C LYS A 62 2.91 -13.03 -10.23
N ASP A 63 2.81 -14.31 -9.93
CA ASP A 63 3.33 -15.41 -10.75
C ASP A 63 2.48 -15.68 -12.00
N LYS A 64 1.21 -15.23 -12.01
CA LYS A 64 0.31 -15.32 -13.17
C LYS A 64 0.30 -14.07 -14.05
N MET A 65 0.98 -13.00 -13.62
CA MET A 65 1.04 -11.77 -14.40
C MET A 65 2.08 -11.89 -15.50
N GLU A 66 1.74 -11.36 -16.68
CA GLU A 66 2.68 -11.26 -17.79
C GLU A 66 3.76 -10.23 -17.45
N TYR A 67 5.01 -10.62 -17.64
CA TYR A 67 6.16 -9.76 -17.39
C TYR A 67 6.46 -8.95 -18.66
N THR A 68 6.38 -7.63 -18.54
CA THR A 68 6.97 -6.71 -19.52
C THR A 68 8.28 -6.15 -18.97
N GLU A 69 8.86 -5.18 -19.67
CA GLU A 69 9.99 -4.37 -19.21
C GLU A 69 9.65 -3.45 -18.03
N ILE A 70 8.37 -3.31 -17.64
CA ILE A 70 7.95 -2.33 -16.63
C ILE A 70 7.53 -2.98 -15.32
N LEU A 71 8.07 -2.46 -14.22
CA LEU A 71 7.58 -2.74 -12.88
C LEU A 71 6.87 -1.53 -12.28
N LYS A 72 5.71 -1.77 -11.68
CA LYS A 72 5.03 -0.86 -10.78
C LYS A 72 5.57 -1.04 -9.36
N MET A 73 5.98 0.05 -8.73
CA MET A 73 6.35 0.15 -7.32
C MET A 73 5.19 0.74 -6.52
N ARG A 74 4.92 0.19 -5.34
CA ARG A 74 3.94 0.73 -4.37
C ARG A 74 4.55 0.83 -2.98
N GLY A 75 4.13 1.84 -2.23
CA GLY A 75 4.48 2.00 -0.82
C GLY A 75 5.67 2.91 -0.57
N LEU A 76 6.15 3.60 -1.60
CA LEU A 76 7.28 4.51 -1.54
C LEU A 76 7.07 5.64 -0.52
N PRO A 77 8.14 6.15 0.13
CA PRO A 77 8.08 7.40 0.87
C PRO A 77 7.57 8.54 -0.04
N TYR A 78 6.76 9.46 0.48
CA TYR A 78 6.28 10.60 -0.31
C TYR A 78 7.39 11.56 -0.74
N SER A 79 8.51 11.56 -0.02
CA SER A 79 9.71 12.33 -0.32
C SER A 79 10.69 11.61 -1.24
N VAL A 80 10.33 10.43 -1.78
CA VAL A 80 11.24 9.61 -2.57
C VAL A 80 11.73 10.37 -3.80
N ARG A 81 13.03 10.26 -4.08
CA ARG A 81 13.63 10.78 -5.30
C ARG A 81 13.94 9.66 -6.28
N LYS A 82 13.99 9.98 -7.58
CA LYS A 82 14.35 8.99 -8.61
C LYS A 82 15.73 8.37 -8.35
N SER A 83 16.70 9.15 -7.87
CA SER A 83 18.01 8.67 -7.44
C SER A 83 17.96 7.56 -6.38
N GLU A 84 16.99 7.61 -5.45
CA GLU A 84 16.81 6.55 -4.43
C GLU A 84 16.24 5.27 -5.04
N ILE A 85 15.39 5.40 -6.05
CA ILE A 85 14.85 4.26 -6.81
C ILE A 85 15.95 3.62 -7.67
N VAL A 86 16.80 4.42 -8.32
CA VAL A 86 18.00 3.90 -9.03
C VAL A 86 18.89 3.13 -8.05
N LYS A 87 19.17 3.70 -6.86
CA LYS A 87 19.96 3.02 -5.82
C LYS A 87 19.31 1.73 -5.33
N PHE A 88 17.98 1.70 -5.18
CA PHE A 88 17.24 0.51 -4.77
C PHE A 88 17.42 -0.65 -5.75
N PHE A 89 17.46 -0.35 -7.05
CA PHE A 89 17.74 -1.30 -8.12
C PHE A 89 19.22 -1.34 -8.54
N GLY A 90 20.16 -0.97 -7.67
CA GLY A 90 21.57 -0.80 -8.04
C GLY A 90 22.28 -2.03 -8.64
N ASP A 91 21.71 -3.23 -8.49
CA ASP A 91 22.20 -4.47 -9.12
C ASP A 91 21.66 -4.65 -10.57
N PHE A 92 20.84 -3.71 -11.06
CA PHE A 92 20.15 -3.73 -12.34
C PHE A 92 20.42 -2.42 -13.11
N HIS A 93 20.30 -2.46 -14.42
CA HIS A 93 20.56 -1.31 -15.29
C HIS A 93 19.32 -0.41 -15.40
N VAL A 94 18.98 0.30 -14.33
CA VAL A 94 17.87 1.27 -14.32
C VAL A 94 18.40 2.69 -14.52
N LEU A 95 17.88 3.39 -15.53
CA LEU A 95 18.21 4.80 -15.79
C LEU A 95 17.19 5.75 -15.15
N GLU A 96 17.62 6.94 -14.75
CA GLU A 96 16.77 7.91 -14.05
C GLU A 96 15.63 8.50 -14.91
N ASP A 97 15.86 8.61 -16.22
CA ASP A 97 14.87 9.02 -17.22
C ASP A 97 13.76 7.98 -17.41
N LYS A 98 14.07 6.71 -17.16
CA LYS A 98 13.14 5.55 -17.21
C LYS A 98 12.32 5.34 -15.94
N ILE A 99 12.39 6.27 -14.99
CA ILE A 99 11.61 6.25 -13.75
C ILE A 99 10.53 7.31 -13.79
N GLN A 100 9.29 6.90 -13.52
CA GLN A 100 8.13 7.78 -13.41
C GLN A 100 7.46 7.65 -12.04
N ILE A 101 7.58 8.69 -11.22
CA ILE A 101 6.83 8.79 -9.95
C ILE A 101 5.42 9.30 -10.27
N ALA A 102 4.41 8.64 -9.73
CA ALA A 102 3.03 9.05 -9.91
C ALA A 102 2.68 10.18 -8.91
N PHE A 103 2.12 11.25 -9.44
CA PHE A 103 1.60 12.38 -8.67
C PHE A 103 0.09 12.49 -8.87
N ARG A 104 -0.57 13.05 -7.86
CA ARG A 104 -1.97 13.47 -7.96
C ARG A 104 -2.04 14.84 -8.65
N SER A 105 -3.25 15.22 -9.04
CA SER A 105 -3.55 16.56 -9.57
C SER A 105 -3.22 17.71 -8.58
N ASP A 106 -3.13 17.45 -7.28
CA ASP A 106 -2.69 18.42 -6.26
C ASP A 106 -1.15 18.51 -6.13
N GLY A 107 -0.41 17.85 -7.01
CA GLY A 107 1.06 17.82 -7.02
C GLY A 107 1.68 16.91 -5.96
N LYS A 108 0.89 16.21 -5.14
CA LYS A 108 1.43 15.30 -4.12
C LYS A 108 1.74 13.92 -4.71
N ALA A 109 2.88 13.36 -4.30
CA ALA A 109 3.27 12.01 -4.65
C ALA A 109 2.25 11.00 -4.10
N THR A 110 1.83 10.03 -4.91
CA THR A 110 0.89 8.98 -4.50
C THR A 110 1.56 7.89 -3.66
N GLY A 111 2.90 7.82 -3.68
CA GLY A 111 3.65 6.68 -3.17
C GLY A 111 3.71 5.50 -4.15
N GLU A 112 3.38 5.73 -5.42
CA GLU A 112 3.53 4.79 -6.53
C GLU A 112 4.55 5.32 -7.55
N ALA A 113 5.26 4.42 -8.20
CA ALA A 113 6.14 4.73 -9.32
C ALA A 113 6.16 3.59 -10.33
N TYR A 114 6.61 3.88 -11.54
CA TYR A 114 6.81 2.94 -12.63
C TYR A 114 8.27 3.02 -13.07
N VAL A 115 8.88 1.87 -13.28
CA VAL A 115 10.29 1.73 -13.66
C VAL A 115 10.37 0.84 -14.89
N GLU A 116 10.94 1.36 -15.96
CA GLU A 116 11.23 0.63 -17.19
C GLU A 116 12.66 0.09 -17.14
N PHE A 117 12.79 -1.22 -17.36
CA PHE A 117 14.03 -1.96 -17.44
C PHE A 117 14.44 -2.17 -18.91
N PRO A 118 15.72 -2.46 -19.20
CA PRO A 118 16.18 -2.75 -20.56
C PRO A 118 15.51 -3.96 -21.21
N SER A 119 15.00 -4.91 -20.42
CA SER A 119 14.30 -6.09 -20.91
C SER A 119 13.31 -6.64 -19.88
N ALA A 120 12.33 -7.42 -20.34
CA ALA A 120 11.39 -8.13 -19.47
C ALA A 120 12.09 -9.16 -18.56
N GLU A 121 13.22 -9.74 -19.01
CA GLU A 121 14.02 -10.64 -18.19
C GLU A 121 14.69 -9.93 -17.01
N GLU A 122 15.22 -8.72 -17.23
CA GLU A 122 15.77 -7.90 -16.15
C GLU A 122 14.68 -7.47 -15.18
N ALA A 123 13.52 -7.04 -15.66
CA ALA A 123 12.37 -6.72 -14.82
C ALA A 123 11.95 -7.92 -13.95
N ARG A 124 11.92 -9.13 -14.53
CA ARG A 124 11.63 -10.37 -13.80
C ARG A 124 12.67 -10.65 -12.72
N LYS A 125 13.96 -10.48 -12.99
CA LYS A 125 15.02 -10.64 -11.98
C LYS A 125 14.93 -9.58 -10.88
N ALA A 126 14.56 -8.35 -11.23
CA ALA A 126 14.38 -7.24 -10.30
C ALA A 126 13.24 -7.45 -9.30
N MET A 127 12.29 -8.35 -9.57
CA MET A 127 11.28 -8.78 -8.59
C MET A 127 11.88 -9.41 -7.33
N SER A 128 13.14 -9.85 -7.35
CA SER A 128 13.86 -10.28 -6.13
C SER A 128 13.94 -9.17 -5.06
N LYS A 129 13.79 -7.89 -5.45
CA LYS A 129 13.72 -6.75 -4.54
C LYS A 129 12.32 -6.52 -3.94
N ASP A 130 11.32 -7.33 -4.27
CA ASP A 130 9.97 -7.20 -3.70
C ASP A 130 9.99 -7.27 -2.17
N LYS A 131 9.26 -6.36 -1.53
CA LYS A 131 9.17 -6.18 -0.06
C LYS A 131 10.46 -5.71 0.60
N MET A 132 11.46 -5.26 -0.15
CA MET A 132 12.62 -4.57 0.44
C MET A 132 12.27 -3.14 0.87
N LEU A 133 13.19 -2.50 1.61
CA LEU A 133 12.98 -1.18 2.19
C LEU A 133 13.59 -0.06 1.33
N ILE A 134 12.85 1.04 1.20
CA ILE A 134 13.41 2.36 0.88
C ILE A 134 13.16 3.26 2.09
N GLY A 135 14.24 3.68 2.76
CA GLY A 135 14.16 4.35 4.05
C GLY A 135 13.42 3.47 5.07
N SER A 136 12.29 3.95 5.60
CA SER A 136 11.47 3.22 6.58
C SER A 136 10.23 2.53 5.97
N ARG A 137 10.19 2.35 4.65
CA ARG A 137 8.98 1.90 3.93
C ARG A 137 9.26 0.64 3.13
N TYR A 138 8.44 -0.38 3.34
CA TYR A 138 8.44 -1.58 2.51
C TYR A 138 7.86 -1.25 1.14
N VAL A 139 8.57 -1.65 0.10
CA VAL A 139 8.21 -1.42 -1.29
C VAL A 139 7.70 -2.71 -1.89
N GLU A 140 6.50 -2.68 -2.43
CA GLU A 140 5.93 -3.79 -3.19
C GLU A 140 6.16 -3.56 -4.69
N LEU A 141 6.60 -4.58 -5.40
CA LEU A 141 6.81 -4.58 -6.86
C LEU A 141 5.74 -5.43 -7.55
N PHE A 142 5.28 -4.98 -8.71
CA PHE A 142 4.29 -5.68 -9.53
C PHE A 142 4.71 -5.59 -11.00
N PRO A 143 4.60 -6.67 -11.79
CA PRO A 143 4.64 -6.54 -13.25
C PRO A 143 3.57 -5.54 -13.71
N SER A 144 3.91 -4.70 -14.69
CA SER A 144 3.02 -3.67 -15.21
C SER A 144 3.21 -3.57 -16.72
N THR A 145 2.41 -2.75 -17.39
CA THR A 145 2.50 -2.54 -18.84
C THR A 145 2.87 -1.10 -19.18
N PRO A 146 3.42 -0.85 -20.38
CA PRO A 146 3.65 0.51 -20.89
C PRO A 146 2.41 1.39 -20.87
N ASP A 147 1.22 0.82 -21.11
CA ASP A 147 -0.03 1.57 -21.04
C ASP A 147 -0.37 2.04 -19.62
N GLU A 148 -0.16 1.20 -18.61
CA GLU A 148 -0.38 1.58 -17.22
C GLU A 148 0.57 2.69 -16.78
N ALA A 149 1.85 2.61 -17.18
CA ALA A 149 2.83 3.65 -16.91
C ALA A 149 2.43 4.99 -17.56
N ARG A 150 2.02 4.97 -18.84
CA ARG A 150 1.51 6.15 -19.56
C ARG A 150 0.26 6.74 -18.91
N GLN A 151 -0.67 5.91 -18.43
CA GLN A 151 -1.87 6.37 -17.73
C GLN A 151 -1.53 7.03 -16.38
N ALA A 152 -0.53 6.51 -15.66
CA ALA A 152 -0.06 7.15 -14.44
C ALA A 152 0.60 8.50 -14.73
N ALA A 153 1.33 8.61 -15.85
CA ALA A 153 1.89 9.86 -16.34
C ALA A 153 0.84 10.95 -16.57
N SER A 154 -0.24 10.60 -17.26
CA SER A 154 -1.26 11.57 -17.63
C SER A 154 -2.06 12.10 -16.44
N ARG A 155 -2.20 11.29 -15.37
CA ARG A 155 -2.88 11.69 -14.11
C ARG A 155 -2.10 12.71 -13.28
N SER A 156 -0.79 12.83 -13.53
CA SER A 156 0.08 13.79 -12.84
C SER A 156 0.13 15.18 -13.48
N ARG A 157 -0.47 15.35 -14.66
CA ARG A 157 -0.52 16.63 -15.37
C ARG A 157 -1.77 17.44 -15.05
#